data_AF-A0A8T4BW43-F1
#
_entry.id   AF-A0A8T4BW43-F1
#
_cell.length_a   1.000
_cell.length_b   1.000
_cell.length_c   1.000
_cell.angle_alpha   90.00
_cell.angle_beta   90.00
_cell.angle_gamma   90.00
#
_symmetry.space_group_name_H-M   'P 1'
#
loop_
_entity.id
_entity.type
_entity.pdbx_description
1 polymer ?
#
loop_
_entity_poly.entity_id
_entity_poly.type
_entity_poly.pdbx_seq_one_letter_code
_entity_poly.pdbx_strand_id
1 'polypeptide(L)'
;MGLVDNKLKIYVIGLLIILGGTRGCNMLWNNRDVKTPNRHTISNATWLIGHNEFTKYKDGSVDLKVYPGILSHRIISSKLYQDLNGDGLVDRIRNNGPAWQFNRLRYILDREVDYDTHKENFDKADELLAKGKRDYQRKYGQ
;
A
#
# COMPACT_ATOMS: atom_id res chain seq x y z
N MET A 1 9.54 -3.08 45.42
CA MET A 1 9.07 -3.62 44.12
C MET A 1 8.05 -2.73 43.40
N GLY A 2 7.17 -1.96 44.06
CA GLY A 2 6.07 -1.22 43.39
C GLY A 2 6.40 0.06 42.60
N LEU A 3 7.59 0.68 42.78
CA LEU A 3 7.94 1.95 42.12
C LEU A 3 8.46 1.78 40.69
N VAL A 4 9.08 0.63 40.39
CA VAL A 4 9.56 0.26 39.05
C VAL A 4 8.36 -0.13 38.15
N ASP A 5 7.36 -0.81 38.71
CA ASP A 5 6.12 -1.17 38.00
C ASP A 5 5.31 0.05 37.56
N ASN A 6 5.21 1.09 38.39
CA ASN A 6 4.45 2.29 38.05
C ASN A 6 5.13 3.12 36.96
N LYS A 7 6.47 3.21 36.97
CA LYS A 7 7.23 3.85 35.89
C LYS A 7 7.05 3.08 34.57
N LEU A 8 7.16 1.76 34.60
CA LEU A 8 6.95 0.91 33.42
C LEU A 8 5.53 1.09 32.85
N LYS A 9 4.50 1.10 33.69
CA LYS A 9 3.11 1.35 33.27
C LYS A 9 2.94 2.71 32.60
N ILE A 10 3.53 3.77 33.16
CA ILE A 10 3.50 5.11 32.56
C ILE A 10 4.19 5.12 31.19
N TYR A 11 5.35 4.48 31.06
CA TYR A 11 6.04 4.37 29.77
C TYR A 11 5.21 3.61 28.73
N VAL A 12 4.58 2.50 29.12
CA VAL A 12 3.72 1.70 28.23
C VAL A 12 2.50 2.51 27.77
N ILE A 13 1.82 3.20 28.68
CA ILE A 13 0.67 4.05 28.35
C ILE A 13 1.09 5.19 27.42
N GLY A 14 2.21 5.86 27.71
CA GLY A 14 2.76 6.92 26.86
C GLY A 14 3.08 6.42 25.45
N LEU A 15 3.69 5.23 25.34
CA LEU A 15 3.98 4.61 24.04
C LEU A 15 2.70 4.30 23.27
N LEU A 16 1.67 3.74 23.91
CA LEU A 16 0.39 3.44 23.26
C LEU A 16 -0.31 4.69 22.75
N ILE A 17 -0.27 5.80 23.48
CA ILE A 17 -0.83 7.09 23.04
C ILE A 17 -0.09 7.59 21.79
N ILE A 18 1.24 7.51 21.77
CA ILE A 18 2.06 7.93 20.62
C ILE A 18 1.75 7.05 19.39
N LEU A 19 1.69 5.73 19.57
CA LEU A 19 1.40 4.78 18.50
C LEU A 19 -0.02 4.99 17.96
N GLY A 20 -1.01 5.14 18.84
CA GLY A 20 -2.40 5.42 18.49
C GLY A 20 -2.56 6.75 17.76
N GLY A 21 -1.93 7.82 18.26
CA GLY A 21 -1.93 9.14 17.62
C GLY A 21 -1.30 9.10 16.22
N THR A 22 -0.16 8.42 16.08
CA THR A 22 0.54 8.26 14.79
C THR A 22 -0.32 7.52 13.78
N ARG A 23 -0.97 6.41 14.19
CA ARG A 23 -1.92 5.67 13.36
C ARG A 23 -3.11 6.55 12.95
N GLY A 24 -3.66 7.32 13.89
CA GLY A 24 -4.77 8.24 13.64
C GLY A 24 -4.44 9.29 12.59
N CYS A 25 -3.29 9.97 12.73
CA CYS A 25 -2.83 10.95 11.73
C CYS A 25 -2.61 10.31 10.35
N ASN A 26 -2.02 9.10 10.30
CA ASN A 26 -1.83 8.37 9.04
C ASN A 26 -3.17 8.06 8.35
N MET A 27 -4.18 7.64 9.12
CA MET A 27 -5.53 7.43 8.60
C MET A 27 -6.14 8.72 8.07
N LEU A 28 -6.04 9.84 8.80
CA LEU A 28 -6.59 11.12 8.37
C LEU A 28 -5.97 11.63 7.06
N TRP A 29 -4.67 11.44 6.86
CA TRP A 29 -3.99 11.94 5.67
C TRP A 29 -4.06 11.01 4.46
N ASN A 30 -4.07 9.70 4.69
CA ASN A 30 -3.93 8.72 3.61
C ASN A 30 -5.21 7.95 3.29
N ASN A 31 -6.23 7.95 4.15
CA ASN A 31 -7.52 7.38 3.76
C ASN A 31 -8.23 8.35 2.80
N ARG A 32 -8.44 7.92 1.55
CA ARG A 32 -9.13 8.74 0.54
C ARG A 32 -9.96 7.86 -0.37
N ASP A 33 -11.01 8.44 -0.92
CA ASP A 33 -11.88 7.85 -1.92
C ASP A 33 -12.03 8.89 -3.04
N VAL A 34 -11.58 8.55 -4.24
CA VAL A 34 -11.60 9.44 -5.40
C VAL A 34 -12.32 8.73 -6.54
N LYS A 35 -13.48 9.25 -6.92
CA LYS A 35 -14.29 8.75 -8.03
C LYS A 35 -14.22 9.73 -9.20
N THR A 36 -13.89 9.23 -10.37
CA THR A 36 -13.95 9.96 -11.63
C THR A 36 -14.69 9.11 -12.67
N PRO A 37 -15.12 9.67 -13.81
CA PRO A 37 -15.83 8.91 -14.84
C PRO A 37 -15.08 7.67 -15.36
N ASN A 38 -13.75 7.67 -15.28
CA ASN A 38 -12.90 6.62 -15.87
C ASN A 38 -12.20 5.74 -14.84
N ARG A 39 -12.24 6.10 -13.54
CA ARG A 39 -11.60 5.32 -12.48
C ARG A 39 -12.20 5.57 -11.10
N HIS A 40 -12.02 4.59 -10.22
CA HIS A 40 -12.29 4.71 -8.79
C HIS A 40 -11.03 4.30 -8.03
N THR A 41 -10.42 5.27 -7.33
CA THR A 41 -9.23 5.08 -6.51
C THR A 41 -9.59 5.13 -5.03
N ILE A 42 -9.23 4.09 -4.29
CA ILE A 42 -9.29 4.07 -2.83
C ILE A 42 -7.89 3.99 -2.28
N SER A 43 -7.59 4.93 -1.39
CA SER A 43 -6.38 4.95 -0.61
C SER A 43 -6.69 4.54 0.82
N ASN A 44 -5.93 3.59 1.36
CA ASN A 44 -6.07 3.11 2.74
C ASN A 44 -4.72 3.14 3.44
N ALA A 45 -4.66 3.82 4.58
CA ALA A 45 -3.49 3.85 5.45
C ALA A 45 -3.15 2.45 5.98
N THR A 46 -1.88 2.07 5.89
CA THR A 46 -1.33 0.82 6.43
C THR A 46 -0.43 1.11 7.61
N TRP A 47 -0.61 0.34 8.68
CA TRP A 47 0.16 0.44 9.93
C TRP A 47 0.31 1.88 10.46
N LEU A 48 1.40 2.19 11.18
CA LEU A 48 1.60 3.50 11.80
C LEU A 48 1.79 4.61 10.76
N ILE A 49 2.55 4.35 9.70
CA ILE A 49 2.88 5.32 8.64
C ILE A 49 3.14 4.53 7.37
N GLY A 50 2.31 4.72 6.34
CA GLY A 50 2.23 3.90 5.12
C GLY A 50 0.81 3.87 4.57
N HIS A 51 0.64 3.54 3.29
CA HIS A 51 -0.67 3.36 2.67
C HIS A 51 -0.62 2.57 1.37
N ASN A 52 -1.78 2.11 0.92
CA ASN A 52 -1.99 1.48 -0.37
C ASN A 52 -3.06 2.25 -1.15
N GLU A 53 -2.83 2.47 -2.44
CA GLU A 53 -3.80 3.07 -3.36
C GLU A 53 -4.23 1.99 -4.36
N PHE A 54 -5.48 1.56 -4.26
CA PHE A 54 -6.10 0.64 -5.21
C PHE A 54 -6.95 1.43 -6.20
N THR A 55 -6.71 1.29 -7.49
CA THR A 55 -7.46 1.97 -8.54
C THR A 55 -8.09 0.95 -9.46
N LYS A 56 -9.42 0.97 -9.60
CA LYS A 56 -10.16 0.23 -10.62
C LYS A 56 -10.50 1.16 -11.77
N TYR A 57 -10.14 0.79 -12.99
CA TYR A 57 -10.47 1.52 -14.20
C TYR A 57 -11.76 1.02 -14.83
N LYS A 58 -12.36 1.84 -15.71
CA LYS A 58 -13.62 1.52 -16.40
C LYS A 58 -13.49 0.31 -17.34
N ASP A 59 -12.31 0.08 -17.90
CA ASP A 59 -12.01 -1.05 -18.79
C ASP A 59 -11.80 -2.38 -18.06
N GLY A 60 -11.84 -2.39 -16.72
CA GLY A 60 -11.66 -3.58 -15.89
C GLY A 60 -10.23 -3.76 -15.37
N SER A 61 -9.25 -3.05 -15.93
CA SER A 61 -7.87 -3.06 -15.43
C SER A 61 -7.78 -2.47 -14.02
N VAL A 62 -6.72 -2.84 -13.31
CA VAL A 62 -6.51 -2.46 -11.91
C VAL A 62 -5.06 -2.13 -11.64
N ASP A 63 -4.85 -1.03 -10.91
CA ASP A 63 -3.55 -0.68 -10.32
C ASP A 63 -3.59 -0.80 -8.79
N LEU A 64 -2.56 -1.38 -8.19
CA LEU A 64 -2.28 -1.32 -6.77
C LEU A 64 -0.92 -0.67 -6.52
N LYS A 65 -0.92 0.52 -5.93
CA LYS A 65 0.29 1.22 -5.51
C LYS A 65 0.52 1.07 -4.01
N VAL A 66 1.70 0.59 -3.64
CA VAL A 66 2.10 0.29 -2.26
C VAL A 66 3.19 1.25 -1.82
N TYR A 67 2.98 1.87 -0.66
CA TYR A 67 3.93 2.74 0.02
C TYR A 67 4.35 2.09 1.36
N PRO A 68 5.46 1.32 1.38
CA PRO A 68 5.89 0.53 2.53
C PRO A 68 6.46 1.42 3.65
N GLY A 69 5.97 1.24 4.88
CA GLY A 69 6.05 2.18 6.01
C GLY A 69 7.41 2.55 6.67
N ILE A 70 7.27 3.30 7.78
CA ILE A 70 8.25 3.96 8.69
C ILE A 70 9.00 5.21 8.19
N LEU A 71 9.34 5.31 6.91
CA LEU A 71 9.88 6.55 6.31
C LEU A 71 9.18 6.88 4.98
N SER A 72 7.95 6.41 4.81
CA SER A 72 7.34 6.09 3.51
C SER A 72 6.52 7.17 2.83
N HIS A 73 6.60 8.42 3.29
CA HIS A 73 5.96 9.54 2.62
C HIS A 73 6.71 9.87 1.34
N ARG A 74 6.56 9.03 0.32
CA ARG A 74 7.32 9.07 -0.94
C ARG A 74 8.84 8.95 -0.77
N ILE A 75 9.44 8.96 0.43
CA ILE A 75 10.90 9.12 0.66
C ILE A 75 11.74 7.85 0.47
N ILE A 76 11.16 6.64 0.42
CA ILE A 76 11.96 5.39 0.32
C ILE A 76 11.78 4.67 -1.03
N SER A 77 10.53 4.52 -1.48
CA SER A 77 10.14 3.93 -2.78
C SER A 77 8.62 3.72 -2.81
N SER A 78 8.04 3.54 -4.00
CA SER A 78 6.71 2.94 -4.15
C SER A 78 6.75 1.81 -5.16
N LYS A 79 5.97 0.76 -4.91
CA LYS A 79 5.75 -0.31 -5.89
C LYS A 79 4.37 -0.14 -6.49
N LEU A 80 4.26 -0.24 -7.81
CA LEU A 80 3.00 -0.24 -8.54
C LEU A 80 2.85 -1.63 -9.18
N TYR A 81 1.76 -2.31 -8.84
CA TYR A 81 1.37 -3.58 -9.42
C TYR A 81 0.17 -3.34 -10.32
N GLN A 82 0.23 -3.86 -11.54
CA GLN A 82 -0.76 -3.57 -12.57
C GLN A 82 -1.30 -4.88 -13.13
N ASP A 83 -2.61 -5.02 -13.10
CA ASP A 83 -3.39 -6.02 -13.81
C ASP A 83 -4.03 -5.30 -15.00
N LEU A 84 -3.40 -5.43 -16.16
CA LEU A 84 -3.69 -4.69 -17.37
C LEU A 84 -4.79 -5.37 -18.19
N ASN A 85 -4.89 -6.69 -18.09
CA ASN A 85 -5.86 -7.50 -18.84
C ASN A 85 -7.13 -7.84 -18.04
N GLY A 86 -7.16 -7.58 -16.73
CA GLY A 86 -8.28 -7.82 -15.83
C GLY A 86 -8.40 -9.25 -15.32
N ASP A 87 -7.39 -10.12 -15.50
CA ASP A 87 -7.48 -11.55 -15.25
C ASP A 87 -7.35 -11.94 -13.76
N GLY A 88 -6.97 -11.00 -12.89
CA GLY A 88 -6.73 -11.32 -11.48
C GLY A 88 -5.27 -11.26 -11.05
N LEU A 89 -4.34 -11.28 -12.00
CA LEU A 89 -2.91 -11.42 -11.80
C LEU A 89 -2.18 -10.13 -12.20
N VAL A 90 -1.03 -9.92 -11.61
CA VAL A 90 -0.20 -8.75 -11.89
C VAL A 90 0.61 -9.00 -13.15
N ASP A 91 0.30 -8.29 -14.23
CA ASP A 91 1.06 -8.27 -15.48
C ASP A 91 2.38 -7.51 -15.34
N ARG A 92 2.36 -6.40 -14.58
CA ARG A 92 3.52 -5.50 -14.49
C ARG A 92 3.81 -5.04 -13.07
N ILE A 93 5.08 -5.14 -12.68
CA ILE A 93 5.61 -4.59 -11.43
C ILE A 93 6.54 -3.42 -11.75
N ARG A 94 6.14 -2.21 -11.34
CA ARG A 94 6.95 -1.01 -11.48
C ARG A 94 7.46 -0.55 -10.13
N ASN A 95 8.78 -0.55 -9.95
CA ASN A 95 9.42 -0.01 -8.75
C ASN A 95 9.90 1.41 -9.00
N ASN A 96 9.25 2.36 -8.33
CA ASN A 96 9.66 3.75 -8.34
C ASN A 96 10.54 4.02 -7.13
N GLY A 97 11.65 4.71 -7.38
CA GLY A 97 12.50 5.25 -6.35
C GLY A 97 11.79 6.27 -5.47
N PRO A 98 12.52 6.83 -4.51
CA PRO A 98 11.99 7.82 -3.60
C PRO A 98 11.75 9.17 -4.26
N ALA A 99 10.95 10.03 -3.62
CA ALA A 99 10.56 11.34 -4.09
C ALA A 99 11.71 12.33 -4.14
N TRP A 100 12.73 12.18 -3.30
CA TRP A 100 13.95 12.99 -3.41
C TRP A 100 14.76 12.62 -4.68
N GLN A 101 14.50 11.45 -5.27
CA GLN A 101 14.93 11.08 -6.62
C GLN A 101 13.81 11.31 -7.66
N PHE A 102 12.84 12.19 -7.38
CA PHE A 102 11.69 12.47 -8.24
C PHE A 102 10.87 11.22 -8.63
N ASN A 103 10.84 10.21 -7.76
CA ASN A 103 10.23 8.90 -8.05
C ASN A 103 10.80 8.23 -9.31
N ARG A 104 12.11 8.42 -9.56
CA ARG A 104 12.82 7.82 -10.70
C ARG A 104 12.48 6.33 -10.80
N LEU A 105 12.13 5.90 -12.00
CA LEU A 105 11.92 4.49 -12.30
C LEU A 105 13.22 3.71 -12.04
N ARG A 106 13.18 2.72 -11.15
CA ARG A 106 14.33 1.86 -10.85
C ARG A 106 14.36 0.64 -11.76
N TYR A 107 13.23 -0.05 -11.85
CA TYR A 107 13.04 -1.17 -12.75
C TYR A 107 11.55 -1.39 -13.05
N ILE A 108 11.30 -2.12 -14.13
CA ILE A 108 10.00 -2.69 -14.50
C ILE A 108 10.24 -4.18 -14.68
N LEU A 109 9.34 -4.99 -14.13
CA LEU A 109 9.22 -6.41 -14.47
C LEU A 109 7.92 -6.62 -15.23
N ASP A 110 7.99 -7.39 -16.31
CA ASP A 110 6.84 -7.79 -17.12
C ASP A 110 6.62 -9.30 -16.97
N ARG A 111 5.41 -9.72 -16.61
CA ARG A 111 5.11 -11.12 -16.26
C ARG A 111 5.48 -12.07 -17.40
N GLU A 112 5.17 -11.70 -18.64
CA GLU A 112 5.38 -12.57 -19.80
C GLU A 112 6.85 -12.95 -19.97
N VAL A 113 7.77 -12.08 -19.57
CA VAL A 113 9.21 -12.24 -19.77
C VAL A 113 9.95 -12.60 -18.49
N ASP A 114 9.54 -12.03 -17.35
CA ASP A 114 10.31 -12.06 -16.10
C ASP A 114 9.76 -13.02 -15.04
N TYR A 115 8.64 -13.72 -15.28
CA TYR A 115 7.98 -14.52 -14.24
C TYR A 115 8.90 -15.58 -13.65
N ASP A 116 9.55 -16.41 -14.47
CA ASP A 116 10.35 -17.53 -13.96
C ASP A 116 11.53 -17.07 -13.10
N THR A 117 12.16 -15.95 -13.45
CA THR A 117 13.30 -15.38 -12.73
C THR A 117 12.89 -14.57 -11.50
N HIS A 118 11.65 -14.07 -11.46
CA HIS A 118 11.14 -13.20 -10.40
C HIS A 118 9.84 -13.72 -9.79
N LYS A 119 9.63 -15.05 -9.79
CA LYS A 119 8.37 -15.70 -9.40
C LYS A 119 7.84 -15.21 -8.06
N GLU A 120 8.72 -15.16 -7.05
CA GLU A 120 8.35 -14.71 -5.71
C GLU A 120 7.84 -13.26 -5.68
N ASN A 121 8.36 -12.38 -6.54
CA ASN A 121 7.89 -11.00 -6.63
C ASN A 121 6.48 -10.94 -7.22
N PHE A 122 6.18 -11.74 -8.25
CA PHE A 122 4.86 -11.80 -8.87
C PHE A 122 3.85 -12.46 -7.94
N ASP A 123 4.18 -13.59 -7.31
CA ASP A 123 3.28 -14.25 -6.36
C ASP A 123 2.89 -13.31 -5.20
N LYS A 124 3.86 -12.58 -4.62
CA LYS A 124 3.57 -11.56 -3.59
C LYS A 124 2.75 -10.39 -4.12
N ALA A 125 2.97 -9.99 -5.36
CA ALA A 125 2.20 -8.92 -5.99
C ALA A 125 0.74 -9.35 -6.21
N ASP A 126 0.53 -10.61 -6.62
CA ASP A 126 -0.80 -11.21 -6.81
C ASP A 126 -1.57 -11.29 -5.48
N GLU A 127 -0.92 -11.73 -4.41
CA GLU A 127 -1.53 -11.75 -3.08
C GLU A 127 -1.98 -10.35 -2.62
N LEU A 128 -1.11 -9.35 -2.83
CA LEU A 128 -1.40 -7.96 -2.47
C LEU A 128 -2.53 -7.39 -3.33
N LEU A 129 -2.52 -7.64 -4.65
CA LEU A 129 -3.57 -7.21 -5.56
C LEU A 129 -4.90 -7.85 -5.18
N ALA A 130 -4.92 -9.17 -4.93
CA ALA A 130 -6.10 -9.90 -4.50
C ALA A 130 -6.65 -9.35 -3.18
N LYS A 131 -5.78 -8.99 -2.22
CA LYS A 131 -6.20 -8.30 -1.00
C LYS A 131 -6.82 -6.93 -1.31
N GLY A 132 -6.21 -6.15 -2.19
CA GLY A 132 -6.76 -4.86 -2.64
C GLY A 132 -8.15 -5.00 -3.27
N LYS A 133 -8.33 -5.98 -4.17
CA LYS A 133 -9.62 -6.31 -4.79
C LYS A 133 -10.67 -6.70 -3.74
N ARG A 134 -10.31 -7.54 -2.75
CA ARG A 134 -11.21 -7.91 -1.64
C ARG A 134 -11.61 -6.70 -0.79
N ASP A 135 -10.65 -5.84 -0.45
CA ASP A 135 -10.91 -4.63 0.33
C ASP A 135 -11.83 -3.65 -0.44
N TYR A 136 -11.64 -3.53 -1.77
CA TYR A 136 -12.54 -2.79 -2.65
C TYR A 136 -13.95 -3.39 -2.66
N GLN A 137 -14.07 -4.69 -2.96
CA GLN A 137 -15.34 -5.41 -3.05
C GLN A 137 -16.13 -5.31 -1.73
N ARG A 138 -15.47 -5.49 -0.59
CA ARG A 138 -16.11 -5.39 0.73
C ARG A 138 -16.72 -4.01 0.99
N LYS A 139 -16.12 -2.95 0.45
CA LYS A 139 -16.55 -1.57 0.71
C LYS A 139 -17.57 -1.05 -0.32
N TYR A 140 -17.56 -1.58 -1.54
CA TYR A 140 -18.36 -1.04 -2.66
C TYR A 140 -19.08 -2.09 -3.53
N GLY A 141 -18.91 -3.38 -3.26
CA GLY A 141 -19.63 -4.44 -3.94
C GLY A 141 -21.07 -4.48 -3.46
N GLN A 142 -21.95 -3.75 -4.15
CA GLN A 142 -23.37 -4.07 -4.27
C GLN A 142 -23.59 -4.66 -5.66
#